data_AF-A0A5F2AX88-F1
#
_entry.id   AF-A0A5F2AX88-F1
#
_cell.length_a   1.000
_cell.length_b   1.000
_cell.length_c   1.000
_cell.angle_alpha   90.00
_cell.angle_beta   90.00
_cell.angle_gamma   90.00
#
_symmetry.space_group_name_H-M   'P 1'
#
loop_
_entity.id
_entity.type
_entity.pdbx_description
1 polymer ?
#
loop_
_entity_poly.entity_id
_entity_poly.type
_entity_poly.pdbx_seq_one_letter_code
_entity_poly.pdbx_strand_id
1 'polypeptide(L)'
;MKRTAHWKLLAATLLILGTVNCFETKKEDNNDQINTILAVVNASNLQVAGNWSAYNGTTSYAGDAFNSAGTVKTGEYTITNYTFKQVSGSSTYEANIVEYNNTTQVMYVQFTVHPFGAAGKFSAYYWNRFSDNKFYLCGDLTGNKNTLDAIKASTQSNDKTNMNTGCYTNNTFTPGTGFVWNRFESR
;
A
#
# COMPACT_ATOMS: atom_id res chain seq x y z
N MET A 1 -4.70 25.16 -71.14
CA MET A 1 -4.21 23.93 -70.46
C MET A 1 -3.50 24.33 -69.18
N LYS A 2 -3.94 23.74 -68.05
CA LYS A 2 -3.56 24.07 -66.68
C LYS A 2 -2.13 23.60 -66.39
N ARG A 3 -1.22 24.54 -66.14
CA ARG A 3 0.06 24.28 -65.46
C ARG A 3 -0.20 24.14 -63.95
N THR A 4 0.74 23.49 -63.26
CA THR A 4 0.94 23.45 -61.79
C THR A 4 0.24 22.33 -60.99
N ALA A 5 0.54 21.07 -61.32
CA ALA A 5 0.40 19.94 -60.39
C ALA A 5 1.74 19.43 -59.81
N HIS A 6 2.89 19.93 -60.31
CA HIS A 6 4.21 19.38 -59.96
C HIS A 6 4.92 20.05 -58.78
N TRP A 7 4.46 21.21 -58.29
CA TRP A 7 5.10 21.89 -57.14
C TRP A 7 4.73 21.24 -55.80
N LYS A 8 3.50 20.76 -55.65
CA LYS A 8 3.02 20.14 -54.40
C LYS A 8 3.72 18.82 -54.08
N LEU A 9 4.21 18.10 -55.09
CA LEU A 9 4.91 16.83 -54.89
C LEU A 9 6.36 17.04 -54.42
N LEU A 10 7.02 18.11 -54.86
CA LEU A 10 8.42 18.42 -54.51
C LEU A 10 8.55 19.00 -53.09
N ALA A 11 7.55 19.73 -52.62
CA ALA A 11 7.49 20.23 -51.24
C ALA A 11 7.28 19.10 -50.20
N ALA A 12 6.56 18.04 -50.57
CA ALA A 12 6.32 16.90 -49.68
C ALA A 12 7.56 16.02 -49.50
N THR A 13 8.43 15.92 -50.51
CA THR A 13 9.65 15.09 -50.42
C THR A 13 10.76 15.76 -49.61
N LEU A 14 10.86 17.10 -49.64
CA LEU A 14 11.83 17.83 -48.81
C LEU A 14 11.45 17.87 -47.33
N LEU A 15 10.15 17.85 -46.98
CA LEU A 15 9.71 17.82 -45.59
C LEU A 15 9.92 16.46 -44.91
N ILE A 16 9.93 15.35 -45.66
CA ILE A 16 10.17 14.01 -45.11
C ILE A 16 11.68 13.73 -44.93
N LEU A 17 12.54 14.36 -45.74
CA LEU A 17 14.01 14.26 -45.60
C LEU A 17 14.60 15.27 -44.60
N GLY A 18 13.84 16.28 -44.18
CA GLY A 18 14.27 17.28 -43.19
C GLY A 18 14.14 16.84 -41.72
N THR A 19 13.40 15.76 -41.44
CA THR A 19 13.16 15.28 -40.06
C THR A 19 14.05 14.11 -39.63
N VAL A 20 14.87 13.56 -40.52
CA VAL A 20 15.77 12.44 -40.20
C VAL A 20 17.03 12.84 -39.43
N ASN A 21 17.30 14.13 -39.26
CA ASN A 21 18.47 14.62 -38.49
C ASN A 21 18.09 15.39 -37.20
N CYS A 22 16.81 15.40 -36.80
CA CYS A 22 16.38 16.01 -35.53
C CYS A 22 15.91 15.00 -34.48
N PHE A 23 16.14 13.71 -34.75
CA PHE A 23 16.28 12.71 -33.70
C PHE A 23 17.74 12.28 -33.75
N GLU A 24 18.61 13.04 -33.07
CA GLU A 24 19.69 12.35 -32.38
C GLU A 24 18.99 11.33 -31.49
N THR A 25 18.96 10.07 -31.93
CA THR A 25 18.85 8.94 -31.04
C THR A 25 20.07 9.00 -30.15
N LYS A 26 19.98 9.83 -29.10
CA LYS A 26 20.67 9.53 -27.86
C LYS A 26 20.31 8.07 -27.61
N LYS A 27 21.32 7.22 -27.57
CA LYS A 27 21.18 5.91 -26.96
C LYS A 27 20.82 6.22 -25.50
N GLU A 28 19.53 6.41 -25.23
CA GLU A 28 19.03 6.19 -23.89
C GLU A 28 19.37 4.74 -23.60
N ASP A 29 20.22 4.55 -22.60
CA ASP A 29 20.62 3.23 -22.18
C ASP A 29 19.33 2.47 -21.87
N ASN A 30 19.13 1.29 -22.47
CA ASN A 30 17.96 0.43 -22.18
C ASN A 30 17.76 0.23 -20.67
N ASN A 31 18.84 0.37 -19.90
CA ASN A 31 18.86 0.35 -18.46
C ASN A 31 18.02 1.47 -17.82
N ASP A 32 18.04 2.69 -18.35
CA ASP A 32 17.30 3.83 -17.79
C ASP A 32 15.79 3.70 -18.01
N GLN A 33 15.35 3.20 -19.18
CA GLN A 33 13.95 2.88 -19.42
C GLN A 33 13.46 1.70 -18.56
N ILE A 34 14.26 0.63 -18.42
CA ILE A 34 13.94 -0.50 -17.54
C ILE A 34 13.84 -0.04 -16.09
N ASN A 35 14.77 0.79 -15.62
CA ASN A 35 14.75 1.37 -14.28
C ASN A 35 13.53 2.26 -14.07
N THR A 36 13.14 3.04 -15.07
CA THR A 36 11.95 3.90 -15.01
C THR A 36 10.67 3.05 -14.95
N ILE A 37 10.55 2.01 -15.78
CA ILE A 37 9.41 1.08 -15.74
C ILE A 37 9.35 0.36 -14.40
N LEU A 38 10.48 -0.13 -13.89
CA LEU A 38 10.56 -0.78 -12.59
C LEU A 38 10.21 0.17 -11.45
N ALA A 39 10.65 1.43 -11.51
CA ALA A 39 10.28 2.46 -10.55
C ALA A 39 8.78 2.75 -10.58
N VAL A 40 8.16 2.84 -11.75
CA VAL A 40 6.71 3.01 -11.91
C VAL A 40 5.94 1.79 -11.39
N VAL A 41 6.38 0.58 -11.73
CA VAL A 41 5.76 -0.66 -11.25
C VAL A 41 5.87 -0.75 -9.73
N ASN A 42 7.05 -0.50 -9.15
CA ASN A 42 7.25 -0.50 -7.71
C ASN A 42 6.48 0.63 -6.99
N ALA A 43 6.31 1.79 -7.63
CA ALA A 43 5.48 2.86 -7.10
C ALA A 43 3.99 2.52 -7.15
N SER A 44 3.57 1.77 -8.17
CA SER A 44 2.17 1.34 -8.35
C SER A 44 1.77 0.15 -7.50
N ASN A 45 2.70 -0.76 -7.17
CA ASN A 45 2.42 -1.92 -6.35
C ASN A 45 2.27 -1.55 -4.88
N LEU A 46 1.45 -2.29 -4.15
CA LEU A 46 1.32 -2.14 -2.71
C LEU A 46 2.66 -2.46 -2.03
N GLN A 47 3.26 -1.48 -1.35
CA GLN A 47 4.59 -1.62 -0.75
C GLN A 47 4.69 -2.68 0.34
N VAL A 48 3.56 -3.08 0.92
CA VAL A 48 3.46 -4.07 2.00
C VAL A 48 2.97 -5.44 1.52
N ALA A 49 2.86 -5.63 0.20
CA ALA A 49 2.58 -6.94 -0.37
C ALA A 49 3.71 -7.92 0.04
N GLY A 50 3.32 -9.11 0.50
CA GLY A 50 4.22 -10.09 1.04
C GLY A 50 3.53 -11.07 1.97
N ASN A 51 4.34 -11.95 2.54
CA ASN A 51 3.89 -12.86 3.58
C ASN A 51 4.59 -12.52 4.89
N TRP A 52 3.83 -12.48 5.98
CA TRP A 52 4.29 -11.90 7.22
C TRP A 52 3.84 -12.73 8.44
N SER A 53 4.75 -12.89 9.39
CA SER A 53 4.40 -13.25 10.75
C SER A 53 4.16 -11.98 11.56
N ALA A 54 3.00 -11.90 12.21
CA ALA A 54 2.66 -10.81 13.13
C ALA A 54 3.04 -11.18 14.57
N TYR A 55 3.56 -10.19 15.29
CA TYR A 55 3.97 -10.30 16.68
C TYR A 55 3.26 -9.25 17.52
N ASN A 56 3.05 -9.62 18.79
CA ASN A 56 2.28 -8.89 19.78
C ASN A 56 2.91 -7.59 20.29
N GLY A 57 3.71 -6.88 19.48
CA GLY A 57 4.35 -5.61 19.86
C GLY A 57 5.77 -5.48 19.34
N THR A 58 6.56 -4.64 20.00
CA THR A 58 7.98 -4.39 19.68
C THR A 58 8.86 -5.40 20.41
N THR A 59 10.14 -5.54 20.03
CA THR A 59 11.06 -6.47 20.73
C THR A 59 11.17 -6.23 22.24
N SER A 60 10.91 -5.01 22.71
CA SER A 60 11.09 -4.60 24.10
C SER A 60 9.82 -4.08 24.78
N TYR A 61 8.70 -3.99 24.07
CA TYR A 61 7.43 -3.45 24.58
C TYR A 61 6.25 -4.29 24.12
N ALA A 62 5.33 -4.54 25.04
CA ALA A 62 4.11 -5.29 24.75
C ALA A 62 3.14 -4.43 23.93
N GLY A 63 2.49 -5.03 22.95
CA GLY A 63 1.29 -4.47 22.33
C GLY A 63 0.11 -4.61 23.28
N ASP A 64 -0.75 -3.59 23.31
CA ASP A 64 -1.91 -3.35 24.18
C ASP A 64 -2.57 -4.54 24.86
N ALA A 65 -2.87 -5.61 24.11
CA ALA A 65 -3.60 -6.78 24.62
C ALA A 65 -2.69 -7.79 25.34
N PHE A 66 -1.41 -7.47 25.50
CA PHE A 66 -0.38 -8.37 26.01
C PHE A 66 0.40 -7.71 27.14
N ASN A 67 0.88 -8.55 28.06
CA ASN A 67 1.65 -8.15 29.24
C ASN A 67 3.16 -8.45 29.10
N SER A 68 3.60 -8.88 27.92
CA SER A 68 4.98 -9.27 27.63
C SER A 68 5.41 -8.72 26.26
N ALA A 69 6.72 -8.53 26.10
CA ALA A 69 7.32 -8.00 24.87
C ALA A 69 6.91 -8.79 23.61
N GLY A 70 7.10 -8.18 22.44
CA GLY A 70 6.75 -8.62 21.09
C GLY A 70 7.41 -9.91 20.59
N THR A 71 7.60 -10.90 21.44
CA THR A 71 8.15 -12.22 21.12
C THR A 71 7.06 -13.26 20.86
N VAL A 72 5.78 -12.93 21.12
CA VAL A 72 4.65 -13.85 20.89
C VAL A 72 4.07 -13.60 19.51
N LYS A 73 4.07 -14.65 18.69
CA LYS A 73 3.43 -14.64 17.37
C LYS A 73 1.91 -14.64 17.51
N THR A 74 1.25 -13.66 16.90
CA THR A 74 -0.20 -13.42 16.98
C THR A 74 -0.96 -13.82 15.73
N GLY A 75 -0.26 -14.00 14.61
CA GLY A 75 -0.88 -14.45 13.38
C GLY A 75 0.06 -14.50 12.20
N GLU A 76 -0.54 -14.92 11.09
CA GLU A 76 0.07 -15.01 9.76
C GLU A 76 -0.74 -14.17 8.79
N TYR A 77 -0.06 -13.39 7.97
CA TYR A 77 -0.68 -12.50 7.01
C TYR A 77 -0.13 -12.78 5.61
N THR A 78 -1.01 -12.77 4.62
CA THR A 78 -0.67 -12.75 3.20
C THR A 78 -1.35 -11.54 2.59
N ILE A 79 -0.54 -10.61 2.07
CA ILE A 79 -0.98 -9.37 1.46
C ILE A 79 -0.50 -9.37 0.02
N THR A 80 -1.40 -9.14 -0.93
CA THR A 80 -1.06 -8.94 -2.34
C THR A 80 -1.50 -7.55 -2.78
N ASN A 81 -1.45 -7.24 -4.07
CA ASN A 81 -2.06 -6.01 -4.58
C ASN A 81 -3.61 -6.03 -4.52
N TYR A 82 -4.21 -7.22 -4.34
CA TYR A 82 -5.65 -7.43 -4.54
C TYR A 82 -6.33 -8.12 -3.37
N THR A 83 -5.59 -8.81 -2.51
CA THR A 83 -6.13 -9.64 -1.45
C THR A 83 -5.37 -9.47 -0.16
N PHE A 84 -6.11 -9.58 0.93
CA PHE A 84 -5.62 -9.59 2.29
C PHE A 84 -6.13 -10.86 2.97
N LYS A 85 -5.24 -11.62 3.59
CA LYS A 85 -5.57 -12.76 4.44
C LYS A 85 -4.84 -12.64 5.76
N GLN A 86 -5.56 -12.87 6.84
CA GLN A 86 -5.03 -13.00 8.20
C GLN A 86 -5.52 -14.30 8.81
N VAL A 87 -4.60 -15.05 9.43
CA VAL A 87 -4.91 -16.23 10.26
C VAL A 87 -4.34 -15.99 11.65
N SER A 88 -5.20 -15.96 12.66
CA SER A 88 -4.84 -15.75 14.06
C SER A 88 -5.57 -16.77 14.94
N GLY A 89 -4.84 -17.80 15.39
CA GLY A 89 -5.45 -18.94 16.09
C GLY A 89 -6.49 -19.63 15.21
N SER A 90 -7.72 -19.77 15.71
CA SER A 90 -8.87 -20.31 14.95
C SER A 90 -9.58 -19.27 14.08
N SER A 91 -9.22 -17.99 14.19
CA SER A 91 -9.85 -16.89 13.44
C SER A 91 -9.18 -16.69 12.09
N THR A 92 -9.98 -16.56 11.04
CA THR A 92 -9.52 -16.23 9.69
C THR A 92 -10.26 -15.01 9.16
N TYR A 93 -9.51 -14.05 8.63
CA TYR A 93 -10.02 -12.90 7.91
C TYR A 93 -9.53 -12.98 6.46
N GLU A 94 -10.43 -12.76 5.52
CA GLU A 94 -10.10 -12.65 4.10
C GLU A 94 -10.81 -11.43 3.54
N ALA A 95 -10.14 -10.70 2.67
CA ALA A 95 -10.68 -9.48 2.09
C ALA A 95 -10.09 -9.21 0.70
N ASN A 96 -10.88 -8.53 -0.12
CA ASN A 96 -10.39 -7.89 -1.35
C ASN A 96 -9.82 -6.52 -0.99
N ILE A 97 -8.62 -6.21 -1.46
CA ILE A 97 -8.06 -4.86 -1.40
C ILE A 97 -8.68 -4.07 -2.55
N VAL A 98 -9.47 -3.06 -2.20
CA VAL A 98 -10.24 -2.27 -3.16
C VAL A 98 -9.51 -1.00 -3.59
N GLU A 99 -8.66 -0.47 -2.71
CA GLU A 99 -7.84 0.71 -2.96
C GLU A 99 -6.68 0.74 -1.97
N TYR A 100 -5.54 1.32 -2.36
CA TYR A 100 -4.47 1.64 -1.43
C TYR A 100 -3.73 2.90 -1.89
N ASN A 101 -3.04 3.54 -0.95
CA ASN A 101 -2.19 4.69 -1.20
C ASN A 101 -0.88 4.53 -0.44
N ASN A 102 0.20 4.32 -1.18
CA ASN A 102 1.55 4.16 -0.61
C ASN A 102 2.09 5.44 0.04
N THR A 103 1.67 6.62 -0.43
CA THR A 103 2.08 7.92 0.12
C THR A 103 1.50 8.14 1.52
N THR A 104 0.21 7.84 1.69
CA THR A 104 -0.47 7.94 2.99
C THR A 104 -0.41 6.65 3.81
N GLN A 105 0.18 5.58 3.24
CA GLN A 105 0.41 4.28 3.86
C GLN A 105 -0.89 3.63 4.39
N VAL A 106 -1.90 3.59 3.54
CA VAL A 106 -3.22 3.02 3.84
C VAL A 106 -3.67 2.07 2.75
N MET A 107 -4.34 0.98 3.15
CA MET A 107 -5.07 0.09 2.26
C MET A 107 -6.50 -0.05 2.77
N TYR A 108 -7.43 0.00 1.83
CA TYR A 108 -8.85 -0.19 2.06
C TYR A 108 -9.24 -1.57 1.55
N VAL A 109 -9.97 -2.30 2.38
CA VAL A 109 -10.37 -3.67 2.08
C VAL A 109 -11.87 -3.84 2.24
N GLN A 110 -12.43 -4.79 1.52
CA GLN A 110 -13.78 -5.29 1.74
C GLN A 110 -13.69 -6.77 2.15
N PHE A 111 -14.19 -7.10 3.34
CA PHE A 111 -14.10 -8.46 3.84
C PHE A 111 -14.94 -9.44 3.03
N THR A 112 -14.34 -10.54 2.63
CA THR A 112 -15.03 -11.73 2.10
C THR A 112 -15.27 -12.74 3.22
N VAL A 113 -14.38 -12.81 4.20
CA VAL A 113 -14.50 -13.62 5.41
C VAL A 113 -14.13 -12.77 6.63
N HIS A 114 -14.99 -12.77 7.65
CA HIS A 114 -14.71 -12.09 8.91
C HIS A 114 -15.35 -12.87 10.07
N PRO A 115 -14.57 -13.30 11.09
CA PRO A 115 -15.03 -14.25 12.11
C PRO A 115 -16.14 -13.67 13.01
N PHE A 116 -16.27 -12.34 13.04
CA PHE A 116 -17.27 -11.61 13.83
C PHE A 116 -18.40 -10.99 12.98
N GLY A 117 -18.68 -11.54 11.79
CA GLY A 117 -19.88 -11.17 11.02
C GLY A 117 -19.79 -9.86 10.22
N ALA A 118 -18.59 -9.41 9.87
CA ALA A 118 -18.39 -8.20 9.06
C ALA A 118 -18.10 -8.46 7.57
N ALA A 119 -18.46 -9.64 7.05
CA ALA A 119 -18.39 -9.91 5.63
C ALA A 119 -19.19 -8.86 4.82
N GLY A 120 -18.64 -8.42 3.69
CA GLY A 120 -19.16 -7.34 2.85
C GLY A 120 -18.89 -5.92 3.37
N LYS A 121 -18.41 -5.75 4.60
CA LYS A 121 -18.05 -4.44 5.16
C LYS A 121 -16.65 -4.01 4.75
N PHE A 122 -16.43 -2.70 4.77
CA PHE A 122 -15.17 -2.05 4.44
C PHE A 122 -14.38 -1.74 5.70
N SER A 123 -13.06 -1.86 5.62
CA SER A 123 -12.13 -1.47 6.67
C SER A 123 -10.88 -0.86 6.06
N ALA A 124 -10.13 -0.12 6.87
CA ALA A 124 -8.86 0.46 6.50
C ALA A 124 -7.76 -0.14 7.38
N TYR A 125 -6.63 -0.39 6.75
CA TYR A 125 -5.40 -0.77 7.44
C TYR A 125 -4.32 0.23 7.10
N TYR A 126 -3.63 0.68 8.12
CA TYR A 126 -2.60 1.68 8.03
C TYR A 126 -1.27 1.05 8.43
N TRP A 127 -0.19 1.40 7.73
CA TRP A 127 1.14 0.91 8.05
C TRP A 127 2.18 1.99 8.30
N ASN A 128 3.24 1.59 8.98
CA ASN A 128 4.43 2.41 9.10
C ASN A 128 5.70 1.55 9.25
N ARG A 129 6.85 2.19 9.05
CA ARG A 129 8.15 1.70 9.47
C ARG A 129 8.73 2.71 10.45
N PHE A 130 9.05 2.28 11.66
CA PHE A 130 9.69 3.13 12.66
C PHE A 130 11.22 3.12 12.51
N SER A 131 11.92 3.80 13.42
CA SER A 131 13.39 3.91 13.41
C SER A 131 14.12 2.57 13.54
N ASP A 132 13.43 1.52 13.99
CA ASP A 132 13.96 0.15 14.04
C ASP A 132 13.84 -0.60 12.70
N ASN A 133 13.34 0.08 11.66
CA ASN A 133 13.10 -0.44 10.31
C ASN A 133 12.19 -1.68 10.27
N LYS A 134 11.41 -1.92 11.32
CA LYS A 134 10.41 -2.98 11.35
C LYS A 134 9.11 -2.48 10.73
N PHE A 135 8.38 -3.39 10.09
CA PHE A 135 7.09 -3.11 9.48
C PHE A 135 6.00 -3.29 10.53
N TYR A 136 5.07 -2.36 10.58
CA TYR A 136 3.92 -2.41 11.47
C TYR A 136 2.64 -2.10 10.73
N LEU A 137 1.56 -2.78 11.10
CA LEU A 137 0.23 -2.63 10.50
C LEU A 137 -0.86 -2.58 11.59
N CYS A 138 -1.85 -1.72 11.38
CA CYS A 138 -3.01 -1.56 12.26
C CYS A 138 -4.30 -1.43 11.46
N GLY A 139 -5.40 -1.97 11.97
CA GLY A 139 -6.74 -1.75 11.41
C GLY A 139 -7.46 -0.61 12.10
N ASP A 140 -8.23 0.18 11.36
CA ASP A 140 -8.97 1.36 11.82
C ASP A 140 -9.85 1.10 13.05
N LEU A 141 -9.72 1.94 14.10
CA LEU A 141 -10.46 1.78 15.36
C LEU A 141 -11.94 2.14 15.28
N THR A 142 -12.34 2.92 14.29
CA THR A 142 -13.75 3.32 14.14
C THR A 142 -14.61 2.15 13.65
N GLY A 143 -13.97 1.00 13.37
CA GLY A 143 -14.61 -0.24 12.99
C GLY A 143 -15.06 -0.26 11.53
N ASN A 144 -15.64 -1.40 11.16
CA ASN A 144 -16.00 -1.68 9.77
C ASN A 144 -17.21 -0.85 9.32
N LYS A 145 -17.20 -0.38 8.07
CA LYS A 145 -18.24 0.49 7.49
C LYS A 145 -19.00 -0.20 6.37
N ASN A 146 -20.17 0.32 6.02
CA ASN A 146 -21.00 -0.23 4.95
C ASN A 146 -20.53 0.18 3.55
N THR A 147 -19.75 1.26 3.43
CA THR A 147 -19.29 1.82 2.16
C THR A 147 -17.82 2.18 2.22
N LEU A 148 -17.17 2.20 1.06
CA LEU A 148 -15.79 2.65 0.91
C LEU A 148 -15.63 4.11 1.34
N ASP A 149 -16.54 5.00 0.91
CA ASP A 149 -16.47 6.42 1.27
C ASP A 149 -16.55 6.65 2.79
N ALA A 150 -17.36 5.87 3.50
CA ALA A 150 -17.49 6.01 4.95
C ALA A 150 -16.21 5.60 5.70
N ILE A 151 -15.45 4.61 5.20
CA ILE A 151 -14.16 4.27 5.82
C ILE A 151 -13.06 5.27 5.41
N LYS A 152 -13.10 5.79 4.18
CA LYS A 152 -12.16 6.83 3.71
C LYS A 152 -12.33 8.16 4.43
N ALA A 153 -13.53 8.44 4.96
CA ALA A 153 -13.81 9.60 5.79
C ALA A 153 -13.24 9.51 7.22
N SER A 154 -12.65 8.37 7.60
CA SER A 154 -11.98 8.22 8.90
C SER A 154 -10.84 9.23 9.03
N THR A 155 -10.82 9.97 10.15
CA THR A 155 -9.74 10.89 10.49
C THR A 155 -8.59 10.19 11.21
N GLN A 156 -8.68 8.87 11.37
CA GLN A 156 -7.61 8.07 11.93
C GLN A 156 -6.37 8.12 11.04
N SER A 157 -5.24 8.39 11.65
CA SER A 157 -3.94 8.41 10.97
C SER A 157 -2.86 7.91 11.92
N ASN A 158 -1.87 7.23 11.35
CA ASN A 158 -0.74 6.69 12.10
C ASN A 158 0.11 7.80 12.72
N ASP A 159 0.39 7.68 14.02
CA ASP A 159 1.49 8.44 14.64
C ASP A 159 2.81 7.85 14.17
N LYS A 160 3.48 8.56 13.26
CA LYS A 160 4.74 8.10 12.69
C LYS A 160 5.95 8.39 13.57
N THR A 161 5.76 9.19 14.61
CA THR A 161 6.84 9.72 15.45
C THR A 161 7.00 8.95 16.75
N ASN A 162 5.94 8.26 17.19
CA ASN A 162 5.95 7.54 18.45
C ASN A 162 5.28 6.17 18.31
N MET A 163 6.08 5.11 18.42
CA MET A 163 5.59 3.73 18.39
C MET A 163 4.84 3.34 19.67
N ASN A 164 5.09 4.06 20.78
CA ASN A 164 4.51 3.76 22.09
C ASN A 164 3.12 4.39 22.31
N THR A 165 2.71 5.35 21.47
CA THR A 165 1.35 5.94 21.49
C THR A 165 0.31 5.05 20.79
N GLY A 166 0.73 3.90 20.25
CA GLY A 166 -0.13 3.01 19.50
C GLY A 166 -0.37 3.51 18.08
N CYS A 167 -1.42 2.98 17.44
CA CYS A 167 -1.64 3.12 16.00
C CYS A 167 -2.15 4.51 15.55
N TYR A 168 -2.29 5.52 16.41
CA TYR A 168 -3.09 6.73 16.10
C TYR A 168 -2.60 8.05 16.73
N THR A 169 -2.66 9.15 15.96
CA THR A 169 -2.24 10.52 16.35
C THR A 169 -3.23 11.28 17.26
N ASN A 170 -4.48 10.84 17.38
CA ASN A 170 -5.55 11.50 18.16
C ASN A 170 -6.02 10.64 19.34
N ASN A 171 -5.16 9.75 19.80
CA ASN A 171 -5.45 8.75 20.80
C ASN A 171 -5.72 9.42 22.18
N THR A 172 -7.00 9.57 22.56
CA THR A 172 -7.46 9.71 23.96
C THR A 172 -7.70 8.35 24.64
N PHE A 173 -7.37 7.27 23.94
CA PHE A 173 -7.45 5.87 24.32
C PHE A 173 -6.37 5.53 25.37
N THR A 174 -6.79 4.81 26.39
CA THR A 174 -5.88 4.29 27.41
C THR A 174 -5.07 3.13 26.82
N PRO A 175 -3.75 3.06 27.03
CA PRO A 175 -3.00 1.83 26.78
C PRO A 175 -3.69 0.65 27.47
N GLY A 176 -4.08 -0.36 26.69
CA GLY A 176 -4.73 -1.60 27.12
C GLY A 176 -6.11 -1.86 26.50
N THR A 177 -6.69 -0.94 25.72
CA THR A 177 -8.07 -1.07 25.23
C THR A 177 -8.23 -1.48 23.75
N GLY A 178 -7.15 -1.86 23.09
CA GLY A 178 -7.18 -2.70 21.89
C GLY A 178 -6.94 -2.00 20.58
N PHE A 179 -5.69 -1.67 20.28
CA PHE A 179 -4.95 -2.06 19.05
C PHE A 179 -3.62 -1.31 19.11
N VAL A 180 -2.56 -1.99 19.56
CA VAL A 180 -1.18 -1.53 19.34
C VAL A 180 -0.63 -2.30 18.14
N TRP A 181 0.17 -1.59 17.37
CA TRP A 181 0.90 -2.09 16.21
C TRP A 181 1.32 -3.55 16.38
N ASN A 182 0.84 -4.43 15.49
CA ASN A 182 1.50 -5.72 15.35
C ASN A 182 2.79 -5.47 14.58
N ARG A 183 3.90 -6.03 15.05
CA ARG A 183 5.16 -6.04 14.30
C ARG A 183 5.11 -7.17 13.30
N PHE A 184 5.41 -6.88 12.04
CA PHE A 184 5.40 -7.83 10.94
C PHE A 184 6.83 -8.13 10.54
N GLU A 185 7.16 -9.42 10.55
CA GLU A 185 8.44 -9.93 10.06
C GLU A 185 8.18 -10.83 8.84
N SER A 186 8.99 -10.68 7.80
CA SER A 186 8.89 -11.49 6.59
C SER A 186 9.10 -12.96 6.95
N ARG A 187 8.24 -13.83 6.42
CA ARG A 187 8.40 -15.29 6.53
C ARG A 187 9.09 -15.89 5.32
#